data_AF-A0A7C7FSS8-F1
#
_entry.id   AF-A0A7C7FSS8-F1
#
_cell.length_a   1.000
_cell.length_b   1.000
_cell.length_c   1.000
_cell.angle_alpha   90.00
_cell.angle_beta   90.00
_cell.angle_gamma   90.00
#
_symmetry.space_group_name_H-M   'P 1'
#
loop_
_entity.id
_entity.type
_entity.pdbx_description
1 polymer ?
#
loop_
_entity_poly.entity_id
_entity_poly.type
_entity_poly.pdbx_seq_one_letter_code
_entity_poly.pdbx_strand_id
1 'polypeptide(L)'
;MPLQNRTVKKNRYTRARRLLHWAIALALLFTLMTIFIRLTWMNKDTVAEIMTNELSMLDVKINDEQAVSIAKSIRSPMWEWHVYSGYLLIVLYCIRMFVFAVQGVPFRNPISQSAKRREKFQSWTYILFYLLLGASLTTGMLIVYGPDSTHHLMEELHEKSLYWLLLFIILHFMGVLLLELGEKKGIVSKMISGRSRSGNERRGSRSKGNNRRSSGKRRKKRYRSSGDTKD
;
A
#
# COMPACT_ATOMS: atom_id res chain seq x y z
N MET A 1 -21.02 -24.58 -28.06
CA MET A 1 -19.79 -23.78 -27.86
C MET A 1 -19.24 -24.08 -26.47
N PRO A 2 -18.07 -24.70 -26.32
CA PRO A 2 -17.58 -25.12 -25.01
C PRO A 2 -16.99 -23.94 -24.23
N LEU A 3 -17.38 -23.87 -22.97
CA LEU A 3 -17.02 -22.86 -21.98
C LEU A 3 -15.51 -22.88 -21.71
N GLN A 4 -14.85 -21.76 -21.99
CA GLN A 4 -13.42 -21.58 -21.74
C GLN A 4 -13.17 -21.58 -20.22
N ASN A 5 -12.59 -22.68 -19.75
CA ASN A 5 -12.22 -22.93 -18.37
C ASN A 5 -11.10 -21.96 -17.95
N ARG A 6 -11.46 -20.74 -17.50
CA ARG A 6 -10.51 -19.78 -16.92
C ARG A 6 -10.04 -20.32 -15.58
N THR A 7 -8.87 -20.95 -15.56
CA THR A 7 -8.13 -21.26 -14.34
C THR A 7 -7.91 -19.97 -13.56
N VAL A 8 -8.73 -19.75 -12.54
CA VAL A 8 -8.58 -18.63 -11.59
C VAL A 8 -7.28 -18.86 -10.83
N LYS A 9 -6.21 -18.22 -11.29
CA LYS A 9 -4.86 -18.32 -10.71
C LYS A 9 -4.91 -17.76 -9.29
N LYS A 10 -4.96 -18.66 -8.31
CA LYS A 10 -5.00 -18.39 -6.87
C LYS A 10 -3.67 -17.84 -6.35
N ASN A 11 -3.27 -16.64 -6.78
CA ASN A 11 -2.12 -15.93 -6.21
C ASN A 11 -2.61 -14.69 -5.45
N ARG A 12 -2.95 -14.91 -4.17
CA ARG A 12 -3.10 -13.85 -3.18
C ARG A 12 -1.76 -13.10 -3.11
N TYR A 13 -1.74 -11.82 -3.48
CA TYR A 13 -0.57 -10.93 -3.57
C TYR A 13 0.32 -11.11 -4.81
N THR A 14 -0.15 -10.66 -5.97
CA THR A 14 0.70 -10.45 -7.16
C THR A 14 1.79 -9.40 -6.88
N ARG A 15 2.95 -9.49 -7.55
CA ARG A 15 4.06 -8.51 -7.40
C ARG A 15 3.56 -7.09 -7.63
N ALA A 16 2.75 -6.89 -8.67
CA ALA A 16 2.14 -5.59 -9.02
C ALA A 16 1.34 -4.98 -7.86
N ARG A 17 0.51 -5.76 -7.15
CA ARG A 17 -0.28 -5.25 -6.01
C ARG A 17 0.59 -4.77 -4.86
N ARG A 18 1.74 -5.42 -4.63
CA ARG A 18 2.66 -5.04 -3.55
C ARG A 18 3.46 -3.79 -3.92
N LEU A 19 3.99 -3.75 -5.14
CA LEU A 19 4.67 -2.56 -5.66
C LEU A 19 3.75 -1.33 -5.60
N LEU A 20 2.51 -1.49 -6.06
CA LEU A 20 1.53 -0.41 -6.02
C LEU A 20 1.20 0.04 -4.59
N HIS A 21 1.11 -0.88 -3.63
CA HIS A 21 0.91 -0.52 -2.23
C HIS A 21 2.09 0.29 -1.68
N TRP A 22 3.33 -0.16 -1.90
CA TRP A 22 4.52 0.55 -1.43
C TRP A 22 4.72 1.89 -2.13
N ALA A 23 4.41 1.98 -3.43
CA ALA A 23 4.43 3.24 -4.17
C ALA A 23 3.45 4.26 -3.57
N ILE A 24 2.21 3.85 -3.28
CA ILE A 24 1.22 4.72 -2.60
C ILE A 24 1.70 5.09 -1.19
N ALA A 25 2.23 4.13 -0.43
CA ALA A 25 2.70 4.40 0.93
C ALA A 25 3.87 5.40 0.96
N LEU A 26 4.84 5.28 0.05
CA LEU A 26 5.96 6.20 -0.07
C LEU A 26 5.51 7.58 -0.55
N ALA A 27 4.61 7.63 -1.52
CA ALA A 27 4.05 8.90 -2.00
C ALA A 27 3.24 9.60 -0.90
N LEU A 28 2.40 8.88 -0.14
CA LEU A 28 1.68 9.43 1.02
C LEU A 28 2.64 9.94 2.10
N LEU A 29 3.72 9.20 2.38
CA LEU A 29 4.72 9.62 3.36
C LEU A 29 5.44 10.91 2.92
N PHE A 30 5.78 11.02 1.63
CA PHE A 30 6.36 12.24 1.07
C PHE A 30 5.38 13.41 1.15
N THR A 31 4.12 13.21 0.78
CA THR A 31 3.08 14.24 0.93
C THR A 31 2.94 14.69 2.38
N LEU A 32 2.90 13.75 3.34
CA LEU A 32 2.88 14.08 4.77
C LEU A 32 4.11 14.87 5.22
N MET A 33 5.30 14.56 4.67
CA MET A 33 6.51 15.33 4.93
C MET A 33 6.36 16.80 4.49
N THR A 34 5.82 17.05 3.30
CA THR A 34 5.60 18.43 2.81
C THR A 34 4.65 19.20 3.74
N ILE A 35 3.58 18.55 4.21
CA ILE A 35 2.63 19.14 5.16
C ILE A 35 3.30 19.42 6.50
N PHE A 36 4.08 18.48 7.02
CA PHE A 36 4.81 18.64 8.27
C PHE A 36 5.74 19.87 8.23
N ILE A 37 6.50 20.01 7.15
CA ILE A 37 7.38 21.16 6.94
C ILE A 37 6.58 22.46 6.87
N ARG A 38 5.43 22.48 6.17
CA ARG A 38 4.54 23.64 6.04
C ARG A 38 3.99 24.12 7.39
N LEU A 39 3.61 23.19 8.26
CA LEU A 39 2.96 23.48 9.54
C LEU A 39 3.96 23.82 10.66
N THR A 40 5.21 23.37 10.55
CA THR A 40 6.23 23.53 11.58
C THR A 40 7.30 24.54 11.16
N TRP A 41 8.37 24.09 10.51
CA TRP A 41 9.57 24.87 10.26
C TRP A 41 9.35 26.01 9.26
N MET A 42 8.56 25.80 8.22
CA MET A 42 8.28 26.79 7.18
C MET A 42 6.93 27.47 7.39
N ASN A 43 6.49 27.62 8.64
CA ASN A 43 5.34 28.47 8.93
C ASN A 43 5.65 29.92 8.48
N LYS A 44 4.65 30.58 7.87
CA LYS A 44 4.82 31.91 7.28
C LYS A 44 5.22 32.95 8.33
N ASP A 45 4.70 32.81 9.55
CA ASP A 45 4.90 33.76 10.62
C ASP A 45 6.32 33.58 11.19
N THR A 46 6.75 32.33 11.40
CA THR A 46 8.11 31.99 11.81
C THR A 46 9.16 32.44 10.80
N VAL A 47 8.93 32.19 9.50
CA VAL A 47 9.87 32.60 8.45
C VAL A 47 9.93 34.13 8.33
N ALA A 48 8.79 34.81 8.44
CA ALA A 48 8.74 36.27 8.41
C ALA A 48 9.48 36.88 9.61
N GLU A 49 9.29 36.33 10.82
CA GLU A 49 9.98 36.79 12.03
C GLU A 49 11.50 36.64 11.92
N ILE A 50 11.97 35.46 11.50
CA ILE A 50 13.42 35.21 11.29
C ILE A 50 13.96 36.22 10.27
N MET A 51 13.28 36.43 9.16
CA MET A 51 13.70 37.39 8.14
C MET A 51 13.83 38.82 8.67
N THR A 52 12.81 39.31 9.38
CA THR A 52 12.81 40.67 9.93
C THR A 52 13.96 40.85 10.91
N ASN A 53 14.24 39.85 11.76
CA ASN A 53 15.34 39.88 12.71
C ASN A 53 16.72 39.88 12.02
N GLU A 54 16.94 38.98 11.06
CA GLU A 54 18.21 38.87 10.32
C GLU A 54 18.52 40.12 9.47
N LEU A 55 17.51 40.67 8.79
CA LEU A 55 17.70 41.89 7.97
C LEU A 55 17.91 43.13 8.83
N SER A 56 17.27 43.20 10.01
CA SER A 56 17.50 44.30 10.96
C SER A 56 18.94 44.30 11.50
N MET A 57 19.59 43.14 11.64
CA MET A 57 21.01 43.05 11.98
C MET A 57 21.93 43.60 10.87
N LEU A 58 21.44 43.67 9.64
CA LEU A 58 22.15 44.22 8.47
C LEU A 58 21.76 45.68 8.16
N ASP A 59 21.07 46.35 9.08
CA ASP A 59 20.51 47.71 8.93
C ASP A 59 19.49 47.84 7.77
N VAL A 60 18.91 46.71 7.34
CA VAL A 60 17.84 46.66 6.33
C VAL A 60 16.51 46.46 7.04
N LYS A 61 15.71 47.53 7.13
CA LYS A 61 14.34 47.44 7.66
C LYS A 61 13.36 47.08 6.55
N ILE A 62 12.70 45.95 6.69
CA ILE A 62 11.55 45.56 5.87
C ILE A 62 10.26 45.74 6.69
N ASN A 63 9.17 46.08 6.02
CA ASN A 63 7.86 46.08 6.67
C ASN A 63 7.27 44.65 6.72
N ASP A 64 6.25 44.45 7.55
CA ASP A 64 5.64 43.12 7.76
C ASP A 64 5.06 42.53 6.47
N GLU A 65 4.51 43.36 5.59
CA GLU A 65 3.95 42.90 4.31
C GLU A 65 5.05 42.33 3.38
N GLN A 66 6.21 42.99 3.34
CA GLN A 66 7.38 42.52 2.60
C GLN A 66 7.92 41.22 3.20
N ALA A 67 8.01 41.12 4.53
CA ALA A 67 8.44 39.90 5.21
C ALA A 67 7.52 38.71 4.89
N VAL A 68 6.21 38.91 4.95
CA VAL A 68 5.21 37.88 4.61
C VAL A 68 5.27 37.49 3.13
N SER A 69 5.48 38.45 2.23
CA SER A 69 5.61 38.19 0.79
C SER A 69 6.82 37.30 0.48
N ILE A 70 7.96 37.58 1.10
CA ILE A 70 9.17 36.78 0.92
C ILE A 70 9.01 35.40 1.57
N ALA A 71 8.41 35.33 2.77
CA ALA A 71 8.09 34.05 3.42
C ALA A 71 7.17 33.17 2.55
N LYS A 72 6.17 33.75 1.88
CA LYS A 72 5.33 33.02 0.91
C LYS A 72 6.13 32.51 -0.29
N SER A 73 7.06 33.32 -0.80
CA SER A 73 7.93 32.95 -1.93
C SER A 73 8.85 31.78 -1.58
N ILE A 74 9.46 31.79 -0.38
CA ILE A 74 10.28 30.68 0.15
C ILE A 74 9.46 29.39 0.27
N ARG A 75 8.16 29.49 0.58
CA ARG A 75 7.26 28.34 0.71
C ARG A 75 6.70 27.82 -0.61
N SER A 76 6.75 28.60 -1.69
CA SER A 76 6.16 28.23 -2.98
C SER A 76 6.69 26.88 -3.52
N PRO A 77 8.00 26.59 -3.50
CA PRO A 77 8.51 25.31 -4.00
C PRO A 77 7.94 24.10 -3.24
N MET A 78 7.74 24.21 -1.92
CA MET A 78 7.16 23.13 -1.13
C MET A 78 5.70 22.88 -1.52
N TRP A 79 4.93 23.93 -1.79
CA TRP A 79 3.56 23.81 -2.31
C TRP A 79 3.54 23.09 -3.66
N GLU A 80 4.44 23.43 -4.57
CA GLU A 80 4.56 22.73 -5.86
C GLU A 80 4.89 21.25 -5.68
N TRP A 81 5.85 20.91 -4.81
CA TRP A 81 6.16 19.52 -4.48
C TRP A 81 4.98 18.77 -3.87
N HIS A 82 4.18 19.44 -3.04
CA HIS A 82 2.94 18.89 -2.51
C HIS A 82 1.97 18.57 -3.64
N VAL A 83 1.71 19.51 -4.55
CA VAL A 83 0.82 19.33 -5.70
C VAL A 83 1.32 18.22 -6.64
N TYR A 84 2.61 18.19 -6.97
CA TYR A 84 3.20 17.13 -7.79
C TYR A 84 3.06 15.74 -7.15
N SER A 85 3.28 15.66 -5.83
CA SER A 85 3.05 14.42 -5.08
C SER A 85 1.57 14.01 -5.10
N GLY A 86 0.66 14.99 -5.05
CA GLY A 86 -0.79 14.79 -5.20
C GLY A 86 -1.15 14.19 -6.55
N TYR A 87 -0.63 14.71 -7.65
CA TYR A 87 -0.85 14.13 -8.99
C TYR A 87 -0.35 12.69 -9.09
N LEU A 88 0.84 12.42 -8.57
CA LEU A 88 1.37 11.06 -8.50
C LEU A 88 0.43 10.13 -7.71
N LEU A 89 -0.05 10.59 -6.55
CA LEU A 89 -1.00 9.84 -5.72
C LEU A 89 -2.33 9.59 -6.42
N ILE A 90 -2.87 10.57 -7.15
CA ILE A 90 -4.11 10.42 -7.94
C ILE A 90 -3.93 9.32 -8.98
N VAL A 91 -2.85 9.36 -9.77
CA VAL A 91 -2.57 8.34 -10.78
C VAL A 91 -2.45 6.96 -10.13
N LEU A 92 -1.67 6.83 -9.05
CA LEU A 92 -1.52 5.56 -8.33
C LEU A 92 -2.85 5.07 -7.73
N TYR A 93 -3.67 5.97 -7.19
CA TYR A 93 -4.99 5.67 -6.66
C TYR A 93 -5.94 5.18 -7.76
N CYS A 94 -5.98 5.84 -8.93
CA CYS A 94 -6.78 5.41 -10.07
C CYS A 94 -6.36 4.02 -10.57
N ILE A 95 -5.06 3.78 -10.74
CA ILE A 95 -4.52 2.45 -11.08
C ILE A 95 -4.95 1.43 -10.01
N ARG A 96 -4.93 1.80 -8.74
CA ARG A 96 -5.34 0.94 -7.63
C ARG A 96 -6.82 0.56 -7.72
N MET A 97 -7.70 1.52 -7.98
CA MET A 97 -9.13 1.29 -8.17
C MET A 97 -9.39 0.39 -9.38
N PHE A 98 -8.71 0.64 -10.49
CA PHE A 98 -8.80 -0.20 -11.68
C PHE A 98 -8.38 -1.66 -11.41
N VAL A 99 -7.27 -1.86 -10.68
CA VAL A 99 -6.83 -3.21 -10.27
C VAL A 99 -7.89 -3.91 -9.40
N PHE A 100 -8.62 -3.18 -8.56
CA PHE A 100 -9.73 -3.77 -7.79
C PHE A 100 -10.92 -4.14 -8.67
N ALA A 101 -11.26 -3.31 -9.65
CA ALA A 101 -12.34 -3.60 -10.58
C ALA A 101 -12.04 -4.88 -11.39
N VAL A 102 -10.82 -5.03 -11.89
CA VAL A 102 -10.45 -6.18 -12.75
C VAL A 102 -10.17 -7.46 -11.96
N GLN A 103 -9.48 -7.36 -10.83
CA GLN A 103 -8.97 -8.53 -10.10
C GLN A 103 -9.69 -8.81 -8.78
N GLY A 104 -10.75 -8.05 -8.48
CA GLY A 104 -11.51 -8.11 -7.25
C GLY A 104 -10.82 -7.46 -6.05
N VAL A 105 -11.65 -7.01 -5.10
CA VAL A 105 -11.20 -6.46 -3.83
C VAL A 105 -10.52 -7.54 -2.97
N PRO A 106 -9.43 -7.22 -2.25
CA PRO A 106 -8.70 -8.20 -1.46
C PRO A 106 -9.37 -8.56 -0.13
N PHE A 107 -10.43 -7.85 0.26
CA PHE A 107 -11.13 -8.04 1.53
C PHE A 107 -12.49 -8.73 1.33
N ARG A 108 -12.97 -9.40 2.38
CA ARG A 108 -14.24 -10.14 2.35
C ARG A 108 -15.41 -9.15 2.43
N ASN A 109 -16.55 -9.46 1.81
CA ASN A 109 -17.70 -8.55 1.83
C ASN A 109 -18.08 -8.17 3.29
N PRO A 110 -18.02 -6.88 3.68
CA PRO A 110 -18.25 -6.42 5.05
C PRO A 110 -19.68 -6.72 5.55
N ILE A 111 -20.62 -6.91 4.64
CA ILE A 111 -22.05 -7.15 4.92
C ILE A 111 -22.34 -8.66 5.10
N SER A 112 -21.37 -9.54 4.81
CA SER A 112 -21.60 -10.98 4.95
C SER A 112 -21.85 -11.38 6.41
N GLN A 113 -22.96 -12.07 6.66
CA GLN A 113 -23.34 -12.54 8.01
C GLN A 113 -22.37 -13.59 8.58
N SER A 114 -21.58 -14.25 7.72
CA SER A 114 -20.60 -15.28 8.09
C SER A 114 -19.18 -14.76 8.36
N ALA A 115 -18.97 -13.44 8.39
CA ALA A 115 -17.67 -12.85 8.70
C ALA A 115 -17.52 -12.57 10.20
N LYS A 116 -16.39 -13.01 10.79
CA LYS A 116 -16.04 -12.69 12.18
C LYS A 116 -15.92 -11.18 12.36
N ARG A 117 -16.25 -10.64 13.55
CA ARG A 117 -16.18 -9.18 13.87
C ARG A 117 -14.88 -8.52 13.42
N ARG A 118 -13.74 -9.20 13.62
CA ARG A 118 -12.40 -8.72 13.21
C ARG A 118 -12.24 -8.56 11.70
N GLU A 119 -12.82 -9.47 10.91
CA GLU A 119 -12.76 -9.41 9.43
C GLU A 119 -13.65 -8.29 8.89
N LYS A 120 -14.81 -8.07 9.53
CA LYS A 120 -15.69 -6.93 9.21
C LYS A 120 -14.99 -5.60 9.49
N PHE A 121 -14.34 -5.47 10.65
CA PHE A 121 -13.58 -4.27 11.00
C PHE A 121 -12.47 -3.98 9.97
N GLN A 122 -11.66 -4.98 9.62
CA GLN A 122 -10.61 -4.83 8.60
C GLN A 122 -11.16 -4.36 7.25
N SER A 123 -12.33 -4.88 6.86
CA SER A 123 -12.99 -4.52 5.60
C SER A 123 -13.53 -3.09 5.63
N TRP A 124 -14.13 -2.67 6.75
CA TRP A 124 -14.61 -1.29 6.94
C TRP A 124 -13.47 -0.28 6.97
N THR A 125 -12.39 -0.56 7.72
CA THR A 125 -11.20 0.30 7.75
C THR A 125 -10.61 0.49 6.35
N TYR A 126 -10.63 -0.57 5.55
CA TYR A 126 -10.17 -0.52 4.16
C TYR A 126 -11.07 0.37 3.28
N ILE A 127 -12.40 0.18 3.33
CA ILE A 127 -13.34 0.98 2.55
C ILE A 127 -13.23 2.44 2.94
N LEU A 128 -13.27 2.72 4.25
CA LEU A 128 -13.21 4.07 4.77
C LEU A 128 -11.91 4.76 4.36
N PHE A 129 -10.77 4.06 4.40
CA PHE A 129 -9.50 4.60 3.94
C PHE A 129 -9.54 5.06 2.48
N TYR A 130 -9.99 4.21 1.56
CA TYR A 130 -9.99 4.58 0.14
C TYR A 130 -11.05 5.64 -0.18
N LEU A 131 -12.15 5.67 0.56
CA LEU A 131 -13.17 6.72 0.42
C LEU A 131 -12.60 8.07 0.87
N LEU A 132 -12.04 8.14 2.08
CA LEU A 132 -11.47 9.38 2.63
C LEU A 132 -10.24 9.85 1.85
N LEU A 133 -9.38 8.92 1.41
CA LEU A 133 -8.26 9.25 0.54
C LEU A 133 -8.76 9.81 -0.80
N GLY A 134 -9.77 9.19 -1.41
CA GLY A 134 -10.36 9.69 -2.65
C GLY A 134 -10.97 11.09 -2.48
N ALA A 135 -11.67 11.33 -1.38
CA ALA A 135 -12.21 12.64 -1.04
C ALA A 135 -11.11 13.69 -0.87
N SER A 136 -10.06 13.37 -0.11
CA SER A 136 -8.88 14.25 0.08
C SER A 136 -8.20 14.61 -1.23
N LEU A 137 -7.98 13.63 -2.12
CA LEU A 137 -7.39 13.89 -3.43
C LEU A 137 -8.30 14.75 -4.31
N THR A 138 -9.62 14.55 -4.22
CA THR A 138 -10.60 15.34 -4.96
C THR A 138 -10.66 16.78 -4.48
N THR A 139 -10.68 17.01 -3.16
CA THR A 139 -10.64 18.37 -2.61
C THR A 139 -9.33 19.06 -2.95
N GLY A 140 -8.20 18.35 -2.93
CA GLY A 140 -6.90 18.89 -3.38
C GLY A 140 -6.93 19.36 -4.84
N MET A 141 -7.54 18.56 -5.74
CA MET A 141 -7.72 18.98 -7.14
C MET A 141 -8.62 20.19 -7.29
N LEU A 142 -9.70 20.27 -6.50
CA LEU A 142 -10.62 21.41 -6.53
C LEU A 142 -10.01 22.69 -5.93
N ILE A 143 -9.03 22.59 -5.04
CA ILE A 143 -8.26 23.76 -4.60
C ILE A 143 -7.42 24.32 -5.76
N VAL A 144 -6.82 23.44 -6.58
CA VAL A 144 -5.94 23.86 -7.68
C VAL A 144 -6.72 24.33 -8.90
N TYR A 145 -7.87 23.71 -9.21
CA TYR A 145 -8.60 23.92 -10.47
C TYR A 145 -10.07 24.30 -10.30
N GLY A 146 -10.60 24.28 -9.08
CA GLY A 146 -12.00 24.57 -8.81
C GLY A 146 -12.30 26.07 -8.77
N PRO A 147 -13.60 26.43 -8.72
CA PRO A 147 -14.03 27.82 -8.64
C PRO A 147 -13.77 28.40 -7.25
N ASP A 148 -13.41 29.69 -7.21
CA ASP A 148 -13.11 30.44 -5.98
C ASP A 148 -14.23 30.37 -4.93
N SER A 149 -15.49 30.29 -5.37
CA SER A 149 -16.66 30.16 -4.49
C SER A 149 -16.65 28.91 -3.61
N THR A 150 -15.91 27.87 -4.02
CA THR A 150 -15.78 26.61 -3.27
C THR A 150 -14.42 26.44 -2.61
N HIS A 151 -13.45 27.30 -2.91
CA HIS A 151 -12.05 27.14 -2.50
C HIS A 151 -11.90 26.98 -0.98
N HIS A 152 -12.51 27.87 -0.21
CA HIS A 152 -12.42 27.82 1.26
C HIS A 152 -12.97 26.51 1.84
N LEU A 153 -14.11 26.03 1.33
CA LEU A 153 -14.70 24.77 1.77
C LEU A 153 -13.81 23.58 1.40
N MET A 154 -13.26 23.57 0.19
CA MET A 154 -12.36 22.50 -0.26
C MET A 154 -11.06 22.48 0.53
N GLU A 155 -10.48 23.65 0.82
CA GLU A 155 -9.30 23.80 1.67
C GLU A 155 -9.56 23.28 3.08
N GLU A 156 -10.66 23.69 3.72
CA GLU A 156 -11.02 23.21 5.06
C GLU A 156 -11.20 21.68 5.12
N LEU A 157 -11.90 21.10 4.14
CA LEU A 157 -12.08 19.65 4.05
C LEU A 157 -10.76 18.93 3.77
N HIS A 158 -9.90 19.51 2.92
CA HIS A 158 -8.60 18.95 2.60
C HIS A 158 -7.66 18.97 3.82
N GLU A 159 -7.60 20.08 4.56
CA GLU A 159 -6.81 20.18 5.79
C GLU A 159 -7.32 19.19 6.86
N LYS A 160 -8.65 19.08 7.03
CA LYS A 160 -9.25 18.09 7.95
C LYS A 160 -8.90 16.65 7.59
N SER A 161 -8.63 16.36 6.32
CA SER A 161 -8.26 15.01 5.88
C SER A 161 -6.93 14.53 6.47
N LEU A 162 -6.02 15.45 6.87
CA LEU A 162 -4.78 15.11 7.55
C LEU A 162 -5.01 14.34 8.85
N TYR A 163 -5.94 14.80 9.70
CA TYR A 163 -6.21 14.17 11.00
C TYR A 163 -6.75 12.75 10.82
N TRP A 164 -7.67 12.56 9.87
CA TRP A 164 -8.19 11.24 9.53
C TRP A 164 -7.10 10.32 8.97
N LEU A 165 -6.20 10.84 8.12
CA LEU A 165 -5.09 10.07 7.57
C LEU A 165 -4.10 9.64 8.67
N LEU A 166 -3.76 10.53 9.61
CA LEU A 166 -2.90 10.21 10.76
C LEU A 166 -3.54 9.13 11.65
N LEU A 167 -4.83 9.28 11.97
CA LEU A 167 -5.57 8.27 12.72
C LEU A 167 -5.55 6.91 11.99
N PHE A 168 -5.79 6.91 10.68
CA PHE A 168 -5.73 5.69 9.87
C PHE A 168 -4.34 5.04 9.92
N ILE A 169 -3.26 5.81 9.81
CA ILE A 169 -1.89 5.29 9.86
C ILE A 169 -1.65 4.57 11.19
N ILE A 170 -2.01 5.18 12.32
CA ILE A 170 -1.87 4.56 13.65
C ILE A 170 -2.68 3.26 13.71
N LEU A 171 -3.95 3.29 13.31
CA LEU A 171 -4.81 2.10 13.30
C LEU A 171 -4.29 1.00 12.37
N HIS A 172 -3.74 1.37 11.21
CA HIS A 172 -3.16 0.46 10.24
C HIS A 172 -1.94 -0.25 10.82
N PHE A 173 -0.98 0.49 11.39
CA PHE A 173 0.21 -0.08 12.01
C PHE A 173 -0.13 -0.96 13.21
N MET A 174 -1.01 -0.50 14.10
CA MET A 174 -1.50 -1.31 15.23
C MET A 174 -2.17 -2.60 14.76
N GLY A 175 -3.01 -2.52 13.73
CA GLY A 175 -3.65 -3.68 13.11
C GLY A 175 -2.65 -4.69 12.54
N VAL A 176 -1.60 -4.20 11.88
CA VAL A 176 -0.49 -5.04 11.36
C VAL A 176 0.28 -5.69 12.50
N LEU A 177 0.65 -4.93 13.54
CA LEU A 177 1.41 -5.41 14.68
C LEU A 177 0.64 -6.49 15.47
N LEU A 178 -0.64 -6.27 15.75
CA LEU A 178 -1.51 -7.26 16.41
C LEU A 178 -1.68 -8.55 15.59
N LEU A 179 -1.64 -8.48 14.26
CA LEU A 179 -1.69 -9.66 13.40
C LEU A 179 -0.35 -10.39 13.33
N GLU A 180 0.76 -9.66 13.34
CA GLU A 180 2.11 -10.21 13.32
C GLU A 180 2.45 -10.92 14.64
N LEU A 181 2.04 -10.37 15.78
CA LEU A 181 2.23 -10.99 17.10
C LEU A 181 1.25 -12.14 17.38
N GLY A 182 0.06 -12.10 16.78
CA GLY A 182 -1.00 -13.08 17.00
C GLY A 182 -1.02 -14.26 16.01
N GLU A 183 -2.24 -14.60 15.58
CA GLU A 183 -2.56 -15.84 14.84
C GLU A 183 -2.04 -15.90 13.40
N LYS A 184 -1.73 -14.75 12.77
CA LYS A 184 -1.37 -14.67 11.34
C LYS A 184 0.03 -14.11 11.14
N LYS A 185 1.04 -14.79 11.71
CA LYS A 185 2.46 -14.40 11.61
C LYS A 185 2.93 -14.26 10.15
N GLY A 186 3.83 -13.30 9.90
CA GLY A 186 4.48 -13.06 8.61
C GLY A 186 3.64 -12.30 7.59
N ILE A 187 2.77 -11.38 8.00
CA ILE A 187 2.04 -10.50 7.06
C ILE A 187 2.99 -9.47 6.46
N VAL A 188 3.84 -8.87 7.30
CA VAL A 188 4.84 -7.90 6.83
C VAL A 188 5.80 -8.58 5.84
N SER A 189 6.28 -9.77 6.19
CA SER A 189 7.14 -10.56 5.31
C SER A 189 6.47 -10.91 3.97
N LYS A 190 5.16 -11.20 3.95
CA LYS A 190 4.40 -11.41 2.70
C LYS A 190 4.24 -10.13 1.89
N MET A 191 4.06 -8.98 2.55
CA MET A 191 3.96 -7.67 1.89
C MET A 191 5.28 -7.20 1.27
N ILE A 192 6.41 -7.59 1.85
CA ILE A 192 7.75 -7.27 1.33
C ILE A 192 8.21 -8.34 0.32
N SER A 193 8.39 -9.58 0.78
CA SER A 193 9.04 -10.64 -0.01
C SER A 193 8.09 -11.42 -0.92
N GLY A 194 6.78 -11.38 -0.65
CA GLY A 194 5.79 -12.22 -1.34
C GLY A 194 5.89 -13.73 -1.07
N ARG A 195 6.78 -14.19 -0.17
CA ARG A 195 6.88 -15.61 0.23
C ARG A 195 6.29 -15.81 1.63
N SER A 196 5.58 -16.91 1.86
CA SER A 196 5.19 -17.32 3.22
C SER A 196 6.34 -18.09 3.87
N ARG A 197 6.62 -17.81 5.15
CA ARG A 197 7.63 -18.53 5.95
C ARG A 197 7.28 -20.03 6.15
N SER A 198 6.04 -20.43 5.88
CA SER A 198 5.56 -21.82 6.00
C SER A 198 6.13 -22.79 4.94
N GLY A 199 6.85 -22.29 3.93
CA GLY A 199 7.47 -23.13 2.89
C GLY A 199 8.91 -23.57 3.17
N ASN A 200 9.59 -23.02 4.19
CA ASN A 200 11.03 -23.24 4.36
C ASN A 200 11.38 -24.48 5.22
N GLU A 201 10.48 -24.95 6.08
CA GLU A 201 10.72 -26.15 6.90
C GLU A 201 10.63 -27.46 6.11
N ARG A 202 9.91 -27.49 4.97
CA ARG A 202 9.77 -28.72 4.17
C ARG A 202 10.91 -28.97 3.18
N ARG A 203 11.85 -28.01 3.00
CA ARG A 203 13.01 -28.18 2.12
C ARG A 203 14.30 -28.57 2.83
N GLY A 204 14.36 -28.47 4.17
CA GLY A 204 15.54 -28.87 4.97
C GLY A 204 15.64 -30.36 5.31
N SER A 205 14.56 -31.14 5.14
CA SER A 205 14.50 -32.54 5.64
C SER A 205 14.71 -33.62 4.57
N ARG A 206 14.86 -33.29 3.29
CA ARG A 206 14.86 -34.28 2.19
C ARG A 206 16.21 -34.50 1.51
N SER A 207 17.31 -34.41 2.26
CA SER A 207 18.64 -34.80 1.79
C SER A 207 19.40 -35.60 2.85
N LYS A 208 18.85 -36.75 3.26
CA LYS A 208 19.58 -37.87 3.88
C LYS A 208 18.68 -39.09 3.81
N GLY A 209 18.67 -39.75 2.66
CA GLY A 209 17.78 -40.87 2.36
C GLY A 209 18.51 -41.99 1.62
N ASN A 210 19.21 -42.81 2.40
CA ASN A 210 19.44 -44.24 2.19
C ASN A 210 20.07 -44.71 0.87
N ASN A 211 21.40 -44.82 0.89
CA ASN A 211 22.15 -45.71 0.03
C ASN A 211 22.11 -47.13 0.62
N ARG A 212 21.06 -47.90 0.33
CA ARG A 212 21.01 -49.35 0.54
C ARG A 212 20.24 -49.98 -0.62
N ARG A 213 20.95 -50.50 -1.61
CA ARG A 213 20.43 -51.49 -2.58
C ARG A 213 21.21 -52.78 -2.41
N SER A 214 20.56 -53.76 -1.80
CA SER A 214 20.92 -55.17 -1.81
C SER A 214 19.71 -55.96 -2.28
N SER A 215 19.98 -56.95 -3.15
CA SER A 215 19.13 -58.07 -3.57
C SER A 215 17.94 -57.73 -4.48
N GLY A 216 17.64 -58.43 -5.57
CA GLY A 216 18.12 -59.70 -6.10
C GLY A 216 17.04 -60.27 -7.04
N LYS A 217 17.46 -61.09 -8.01
CA LYS A 217 16.66 -61.96 -8.90
C LYS A 217 15.78 -61.29 -9.97
N ARG A 218 16.35 -61.17 -11.18
CA ARG A 218 15.61 -61.18 -12.45
C ARG A 218 15.63 -62.59 -13.06
N ARG A 219 14.45 -63.19 -13.17
CA ARG A 219 14.13 -64.45 -13.86
C ARG A 219 14.53 -64.38 -15.35
N LYS A 220 15.15 -65.45 -15.86
CA LYS A 220 15.38 -65.70 -17.29
C LYS A 220 14.19 -66.47 -17.93
N LYS A 221 13.97 -66.11 -19.20
CA LYS A 221 13.15 -66.65 -20.31
C LYS A 221 12.90 -68.17 -20.30
N ARG A 222 11.66 -68.65 -20.54
CA ARG A 222 10.96 -68.89 -21.84
C ARG A 222 11.31 -70.28 -22.44
N TYR A 223 10.36 -71.20 -22.52
CA TYR A 223 9.98 -71.87 -23.78
C TYR A 223 8.62 -72.58 -23.64
N ARG A 224 7.91 -72.58 -24.77
CA ARG A 224 6.57 -73.06 -25.04
C ARG A 224 6.75 -74.33 -25.88
N SER A 225 6.14 -75.45 -25.51
CA SER A 225 5.93 -76.56 -26.43
C SER A 225 4.57 -77.19 -26.15
N SER A 226 3.84 -77.40 -27.23
CA SER A 226 2.48 -77.88 -27.33
C SER A 226 2.51 -79.32 -27.84
N GLY A 227 1.55 -80.13 -27.40
CA GLY A 227 0.97 -81.21 -28.21
C GLY A 227 1.36 -82.66 -27.90
N ASP A 228 0.32 -83.44 -27.60
CA ASP A 228 0.06 -84.86 -27.94
C ASP A 228 0.87 -85.98 -27.26
N THR A 229 0.31 -87.13 -26.85
CA THR A 229 -1.00 -87.79 -27.06
C THR A 229 -1.34 -88.69 -25.85
N LYS A 230 -2.62 -89.01 -25.67
CA LYS A 230 -3.09 -90.25 -25.05
C LYS A 230 -3.43 -91.25 -26.17
N ASP A 231 -3.22 -92.53 -25.83
CA ASP A 231 -3.65 -93.77 -26.51
C ASP A 231 -2.87 -94.19 -27.77
#